data_AF-A0A967Z6M9-F1
#
_entry.id   AF-A0A967Z6M9-F1
#
_cell.length_a   1.000
_cell.length_b   1.000
_cell.length_c   1.000
_cell.angle_alpha   90.00
_cell.angle_beta   90.00
_cell.angle_gamma   90.00
#
_symmetry.space_group_name_H-M   'P 1'
#
loop_
_entity.id
_entity.type
_entity.pdbx_description
1 polymer ?
#
loop_
_entity_poly.entity_id
_entity_poly.type
_entity_poly.pdbx_seq_one_letter_code
_entity_poly.pdbx_strand_id
1 'polypeptide(L)'
;MLVHAFRRMVRELEFDVCEMALTTYLCAREHGVRFTALPIFLVRAFHHGAIVCDVSAGLEDPKQLEGKRVGVGRGYTVTTGVWARSILAEEYGVDLDTITWVLSGDEHVEAYELPPNVVRIEPGKTIEALLETGELAAAVNIDATNPNIRPLIPNALEAGLAAFLRSGHYPINHLIVIRDDVLEAQPDLAVSLFDAFVESKRLYLASLKSGGVDPLTSADRLHLRMLEHVGDPLPYGIEPNCRVLENLIAHATAQRILRKPAAVESLFAPTTLELTG
;
A
#
# COMPACT_ATOMS: atom_id res chain seq x y z
N MET A 1 -8.93 14.46 -4.41
CA MET A 1 -7.97 13.33 -4.55
C MET A 1 -8.12 12.40 -3.35
N LEU A 2 -8.14 11.09 -3.58
CA LEU A 2 -8.45 10.01 -2.61
C LEU A 2 -7.69 10.12 -1.27
N VAL A 3 -6.42 10.52 -1.31
CA VAL A 3 -5.55 10.70 -0.13
C VAL A 3 -6.10 11.73 0.86
N HIS A 4 -6.78 12.77 0.39
CA HIS A 4 -7.41 13.74 1.29
C HIS A 4 -8.62 13.15 2.02
N ALA A 5 -9.33 12.22 1.38
CA ALA A 5 -10.43 11.50 2.03
C ALA A 5 -9.89 10.61 3.15
N PHE A 6 -8.74 9.94 2.96
CA PHE A 6 -8.10 9.14 4.01
C PHE A 6 -7.80 9.99 5.25
N ARG A 7 -7.20 11.17 5.05
CA ARG A 7 -6.88 12.08 6.16
C ARG A 7 -8.13 12.52 6.92
N ARG A 8 -9.18 12.93 6.20
CA ARG A 8 -10.47 13.37 6.78
C ARG A 8 -11.17 12.22 7.50
N MET A 9 -11.14 11.00 6.95
CA MET A 9 -11.66 9.82 7.63
C MET A 9 -10.89 9.51 8.92
N VAL A 10 -9.56 9.54 8.88
CA VAL A 10 -8.70 9.25 10.06
C VAL A 10 -8.86 10.28 11.16
N ARG A 11 -8.91 11.58 10.82
CA ARG A 11 -8.86 12.67 11.80
C ARG A 11 -10.24 13.13 12.25
N GLU A 12 -11.25 13.01 11.40
CA GLU A 12 -12.56 13.63 11.61
C GLU A 12 -13.72 12.62 11.51
N LEU A 13 -13.45 11.35 11.14
CA LEU A 13 -14.48 10.32 10.93
C LEU A 13 -15.60 10.78 9.99
N GLU A 14 -15.23 11.59 8.99
CA GLU A 14 -16.19 12.38 8.21
C GLU A 14 -17.13 11.53 7.34
N PHE A 15 -16.72 10.32 6.97
CA PHE A 15 -17.49 9.45 6.09
C PHE A 15 -18.00 8.23 6.86
N ASP A 16 -19.21 7.78 6.54
CA ASP A 16 -19.75 6.54 7.10
C ASP A 16 -18.98 5.31 6.57
N VAL A 17 -18.64 5.34 5.28
CA VAL A 17 -17.85 4.32 4.57
C VAL A 17 -16.77 5.02 3.76
N CYS A 18 -15.53 4.53 3.82
CA CYS A 18 -14.40 5.12 3.12
C CYS A 18 -13.46 4.05 2.57
N GLU A 19 -12.89 4.28 1.39
CA GLU A 19 -11.69 3.57 0.98
C GLU A 19 -10.52 4.02 1.88
N MET A 20 -9.58 3.11 2.18
CA MET A 20 -8.46 3.39 3.05
C MET A 20 -7.22 2.61 2.63
N ALA A 21 -6.06 3.27 2.67
CA ALA A 21 -4.78 2.57 2.56
C ALA A 21 -4.59 1.61 3.75
N LEU A 22 -4.32 0.35 3.46
CA LEU A 22 -4.32 -0.74 4.44
C LEU A 22 -3.39 -0.46 5.63
N THR A 23 -2.19 0.04 5.42
CA THR A 23 -1.28 0.34 6.54
C THR A 23 -1.68 1.60 7.31
N THR A 24 -2.34 2.56 6.66
CA THR A 24 -2.97 3.69 7.37
C THR A 24 -4.09 3.19 8.29
N TYR A 25 -4.91 2.24 7.82
CA TYR A 25 -5.94 1.59 8.63
C TYR A 25 -5.34 0.88 9.86
N LEU A 26 -4.28 0.08 9.67
CA LEU A 26 -3.59 -0.61 10.76
C LEU A 26 -3.07 0.38 11.83
N CYS A 27 -2.39 1.44 11.39
CA CYS A 27 -1.88 2.47 12.31
C CYS A 27 -3.01 3.21 13.04
N ALA A 28 -4.09 3.58 12.33
CA ALA A 28 -5.24 4.27 12.90
C ALA A 28 -5.93 3.41 13.97
N ARG A 29 -6.08 2.10 13.72
CA ARG A 29 -6.62 1.14 14.70
C ARG A 29 -5.77 1.03 15.96
N GLU A 30 -4.44 0.96 15.84
CA GLU A 30 -3.54 0.95 16.99
C GLU A 30 -3.68 2.22 17.84
N HIS A 31 -4.01 3.35 17.21
CA HIS A 31 -4.25 4.64 17.86
C HIS A 31 -5.73 4.88 18.25
N GLY A 32 -6.58 3.86 18.17
CA GLY A 32 -7.94 3.90 18.69
C GLY A 32 -8.95 4.66 17.83
N VAL A 33 -8.67 4.90 16.55
CA VAL A 33 -9.64 5.52 15.64
C VAL A 33 -10.81 4.56 15.40
N ARG A 34 -12.04 5.09 15.50
CA ARG A 34 -13.30 4.32 15.58
C ARG A 34 -13.89 3.97 14.20
N PHE A 35 -13.13 3.22 13.41
CA PHE A 35 -13.63 2.53 12.22
C PHE A 35 -13.04 1.13 12.09
N THR A 36 -13.77 0.26 11.41
CA THR A 36 -13.44 -1.15 11.22
C THR A 36 -13.39 -1.48 9.73
N ALA A 37 -12.47 -2.35 9.31
CA ALA A 37 -12.35 -2.70 7.90
C ALA A 37 -13.34 -3.80 7.48
N LEU A 38 -13.65 -3.84 6.19
CA LEU A 38 -14.27 -4.98 5.51
C LEU A 38 -13.19 -5.67 4.67
N PRO A 39 -13.22 -7.01 4.51
CA PRO A 39 -12.24 -7.74 3.72
C PRO A 39 -12.49 -7.59 2.20
N ILE A 40 -12.65 -6.34 1.75
CA ILE A 40 -12.89 -5.89 0.38
C ILE A 40 -11.64 -5.14 -0.06
N PHE A 41 -10.86 -5.74 -0.97
CA PHE A 41 -9.51 -5.28 -1.32
C PHE A 41 -9.48 -4.66 -2.72
N LEU A 42 -9.66 -3.35 -2.78
CA LEU A 42 -9.93 -2.62 -4.03
C LEU A 42 -8.70 -2.47 -4.93
N VAL A 43 -7.50 -2.42 -4.35
CA VAL A 43 -6.28 -2.09 -5.08
C VAL A 43 -5.21 -3.12 -4.76
N ARG A 44 -4.66 -3.72 -5.81
CA ARG A 44 -3.44 -4.54 -5.78
C ARG A 44 -2.43 -4.01 -6.78
N ALA A 45 -1.16 -4.08 -6.41
CA ALA A 45 -0.06 -3.66 -7.27
C ALA A 45 1.23 -4.36 -6.86
N PHE A 46 2.15 -4.53 -7.80
CA PHE A 46 3.54 -4.80 -7.47
C PHE A 46 4.26 -3.48 -7.19
N HIS A 47 5.09 -3.47 -6.15
CA HIS A 47 5.77 -2.25 -5.68
C HIS A 47 7.26 -2.21 -6.04
N HIS A 48 7.75 -3.15 -6.85
CA HIS A 48 9.12 -3.16 -7.36
C HIS A 48 9.49 -1.88 -8.12
N GLY A 49 8.50 -1.19 -8.69
CA GLY A 49 8.69 0.09 -9.41
C GLY A 49 8.53 1.33 -8.54
N ALA A 50 8.18 1.17 -7.26
CA ALA A 50 7.85 2.30 -6.39
C ALA A 50 9.08 3.09 -5.94
N ILE A 51 10.28 2.48 -6.01
CA ILE A 51 11.55 3.10 -5.66
C ILE A 51 12.23 3.55 -6.93
N VAL A 52 12.52 4.84 -6.99
CA VAL A 52 13.13 5.49 -8.14
C VAL A 52 14.39 6.23 -7.73
N CYS A 53 15.31 6.38 -8.67
CA CYS A 53 16.53 7.16 -8.50
C CYS A 53 16.80 7.98 -9.76
N ASP A 54 17.59 9.04 -9.60
CA ASP A 54 18.12 9.75 -10.76
C ASP A 54 19.13 8.86 -11.51
N VAL A 55 19.16 8.93 -12.84
CA VAL A 55 20.10 8.16 -13.67
C VAL A 55 21.56 8.47 -13.35
N SER A 56 21.87 9.68 -12.90
CA SER A 56 23.22 10.11 -12.52
C SER A 56 23.67 9.58 -11.15
N ALA A 57 22.76 9.03 -10.33
CA ALA A 57 23.07 8.53 -9.00
C ALA A 57 24.00 7.30 -8.99
N GLY A 58 24.16 6.63 -10.14
CA GLY A 58 25.05 5.46 -10.26
C GLY A 58 24.64 4.27 -9.39
N LEU A 59 23.36 4.19 -9.00
CA LEU A 59 22.82 3.07 -8.22
C LEU A 59 22.41 1.93 -9.16
N GLU A 60 23.06 0.79 -9.01
CA GLU A 60 22.79 -0.45 -9.76
C GLU A 60 22.23 -1.55 -8.87
N ASP A 61 22.51 -1.49 -7.56
CA ASP A 61 22.04 -2.42 -6.55
C ASP A 61 21.31 -1.68 -5.43
N PRO A 62 20.07 -2.05 -5.08
CA PRO A 62 19.36 -1.47 -3.94
C PRO A 62 20.12 -1.52 -2.60
N LYS A 63 21.07 -2.44 -2.42
CA LYS A 63 21.95 -2.48 -1.23
C LYS A 63 22.80 -1.22 -1.05
N GLN A 64 23.09 -0.50 -2.14
CA GLN A 64 23.82 0.77 -2.08
C GLN A 64 23.04 1.91 -1.40
N LEU A 65 21.75 1.71 -1.08
CA LEU A 65 20.97 2.65 -0.28
C LEU A 65 21.36 2.65 1.20
N GLU A 66 22.00 1.59 1.71
CA GLU A 66 22.45 1.53 3.10
C GLU A 66 23.34 2.74 3.45
N GLY A 67 23.01 3.42 4.55
CA GLY A 67 23.69 4.65 4.97
C GLY A 67 23.36 5.91 4.15
N LYS A 68 22.42 5.85 3.19
CA LYS A 68 21.99 7.00 2.37
C LYS A 68 20.70 7.62 2.89
N ARG A 69 20.36 8.77 2.29
CA ARG A 69 19.07 9.44 2.48
C ARG A 69 18.14 9.06 1.34
N VAL A 70 16.92 8.63 1.67
CA VAL A 70 15.90 8.20 0.70
C VAL A 70 14.60 8.95 0.95
N GLY A 71 14.08 9.57 -0.10
CA GLY A 71 12.81 10.30 -0.05
C GLY A 71 11.61 9.38 0.11
N VAL A 72 10.57 9.85 0.79
CA VAL A 72 9.26 9.19 0.84
C VAL A 72 8.20 10.22 0.50
N GLY A 73 7.52 9.99 -0.62
CA GLY A 73 6.38 10.80 -1.02
C GLY A 73 5.23 10.61 -0.04
N ARG A 74 4.82 11.69 0.63
CA ARG A 74 3.80 11.74 1.70
C ARG A 74 4.36 11.25 3.04
N GLY A 75 3.55 10.50 3.81
CA GLY A 75 3.92 9.95 5.12
C GLY A 75 4.63 8.60 5.03
N TYR A 76 5.31 8.22 6.12
CA TYR A 76 6.02 6.96 6.28
C TYR A 76 5.08 5.74 6.31
N THR A 77 3.85 5.91 6.81
CA THR A 77 2.89 4.82 7.04
C THR A 77 2.05 4.46 5.81
N VAL A 78 2.37 4.98 4.62
CA VAL A 78 1.63 4.66 3.38
C VAL A 78 1.97 3.25 2.91
N THR A 79 0.95 2.47 2.52
CA THR A 79 1.09 1.05 2.17
C THR A 79 2.13 0.80 1.06
N THR A 80 2.15 1.65 0.02
CA THR A 80 3.16 1.58 -1.05
C THR A 80 4.59 1.68 -0.51
N GLY A 81 4.83 2.58 0.45
CA GLY A 81 6.14 2.76 1.07
C GLY A 81 6.56 1.53 1.87
N VAL A 82 5.61 0.91 2.57
CA VAL A 82 5.84 -0.32 3.35
C VAL A 82 6.26 -1.46 2.45
N TRP A 83 5.50 -1.73 1.39
CA TRP A 83 5.83 -2.80 0.44
C TRP A 83 7.16 -2.56 -0.27
N ALA A 84 7.42 -1.33 -0.71
CA ALA A 84 8.69 -0.97 -1.33
C ALA A 84 9.88 -1.26 -0.40
N ARG A 85 9.78 -0.87 0.87
CA ARG A 85 10.82 -1.16 1.88
C ARG A 85 10.94 -2.65 2.20
N SER A 86 9.84 -3.40 2.22
CA SER A 86 9.88 -4.85 2.39
C SER A 86 10.62 -5.53 1.24
N ILE A 87 10.37 -5.11 -0.01
CA ILE A 87 11.11 -5.63 -1.18
C ILE A 87 12.61 -5.38 -1.02
N LEU A 88 13.02 -4.17 -0.61
CA LEU A 88 14.43 -3.87 -0.33
C LEU A 88 15.03 -4.82 0.70
N ALA A 89 14.35 -5.01 1.82
CA ALA A 89 14.86 -5.85 2.91
C ALA A 89 14.92 -7.33 2.52
N GLU A 90 13.86 -7.85 1.90
CA GLU A 90 13.70 -9.30 1.71
C GLU A 90 14.34 -9.82 0.43
N GLU A 91 14.25 -9.07 -0.67
CA GLU A 91 14.79 -9.50 -1.97
C GLU A 91 16.23 -9.04 -2.18
N TYR A 92 16.63 -7.92 -1.56
CA TYR A 92 17.96 -7.32 -1.76
C TYR A 92 18.81 -7.27 -0.48
N GLY A 93 18.27 -7.72 0.66
CA GLY A 93 19.01 -7.79 1.91
C GLY A 93 19.45 -6.42 2.43
N VAL A 94 18.67 -5.37 2.15
CA VAL A 94 18.93 -3.99 2.59
C VAL A 94 18.61 -3.84 4.07
N ASP A 95 19.56 -3.34 4.84
CA ASP A 95 19.29 -2.89 6.21
C ASP A 95 18.59 -1.52 6.23
N LEU A 96 17.27 -1.55 6.40
CA LEU A 96 16.41 -0.35 6.41
C LEU A 96 16.72 0.62 7.55
N ASP A 97 17.32 0.16 8.66
CA ASP A 97 17.65 1.00 9.82
C ASP A 97 18.86 1.90 9.55
N THR A 98 19.70 1.54 8.58
CA THR A 98 20.84 2.37 8.16
C THR A 98 20.43 3.53 7.25
N ILE A 99 19.21 3.48 6.69
CA ILE A 99 18.70 4.48 5.76
C ILE A 99 18.05 5.61 6.54
N THR A 100 18.35 6.86 6.17
CA THR A 100 17.58 8.03 6.62
C THR A 100 16.42 8.29 5.69
N TRP A 101 15.19 8.09 6.15
CA TRP A 101 13.98 8.29 5.35
C TRP A 101 13.50 9.74 5.48
N VAL A 102 13.34 10.43 4.35
CA VAL A 102 13.00 11.86 4.30
C VAL A 102 11.58 12.04 3.76
N LEU A 103 10.65 12.41 4.63
CA LEU A 103 9.22 12.52 4.29
C LEU A 103 8.90 13.87 3.67
N SER A 104 8.05 13.88 2.63
CA SER A 104 7.55 15.13 2.02
C SER A 104 6.19 15.59 2.55
N GLY A 105 5.47 14.74 3.28
CA GLY A 105 4.15 15.07 3.79
C GLY A 105 3.87 14.51 5.17
N ASP A 106 2.77 14.98 5.74
CA ASP A 106 2.32 14.53 7.05
C ASP A 106 1.63 13.17 7.00
N GLU A 107 1.74 12.46 8.11
CA GLU A 107 1.01 11.23 8.36
C GLU A 107 -0.49 11.49 8.41
N HIS A 108 -1.27 10.49 7.98
CA HIS A 108 -2.72 10.55 8.15
C HIS A 108 -3.09 10.49 9.64
N VAL A 109 -2.41 9.62 10.41
CA VAL A 109 -2.57 9.45 11.86
C VAL A 109 -1.61 10.40 12.57
N GLU A 110 -2.11 11.50 13.14
CA GLU A 110 -1.26 12.55 13.74
C GLU A 110 -0.52 12.10 15.00
N ALA A 111 -1.11 11.15 15.74
CA ALA A 111 -0.52 10.60 16.95
C ALA A 111 0.63 9.61 16.68
N TYR A 112 0.88 9.24 15.42
CA TYR A 112 1.96 8.33 15.07
C TYR A 112 3.33 8.98 15.30
N GLU A 113 4.18 8.28 16.04
CA GLU A 113 5.55 8.70 16.31
C GLU A 113 6.49 8.13 15.26
N LEU A 114 7.25 9.01 14.60
CA LEU A 114 8.21 8.60 13.58
C LEU A 114 9.37 7.79 14.20
N PRO A 115 9.85 6.73 13.51
CA PRO A 115 11.08 6.05 13.91
C PRO A 115 12.30 7.00 13.91
N PRO A 116 13.36 6.71 14.69
CA PRO A 116 14.51 7.62 14.84
C PRO A 116 15.24 7.97 13.53
N ASN A 117 15.21 7.09 12.54
CA ASN A 117 15.83 7.28 11.23
C ASN A 117 14.88 7.90 10.19
N VAL A 118 13.72 8.40 10.61
CA VAL A 118 12.73 9.04 9.74
C VAL A 118 12.63 10.53 10.10
N VAL A 119 12.90 11.39 9.12
CA VAL A 119 12.92 12.85 9.27
C VAL A 119 12.01 13.52 8.26
N ARG A 120 11.57 14.74 8.57
CA ARG A 120 10.83 15.57 7.62
C ARG A 120 11.79 16.31 6.70
N ILE A 121 11.37 16.52 5.46
CA ILE A 121 12.07 17.39 4.53
C ILE A 121 12.14 18.82 5.08
N GLU A 122 13.20 19.54 4.74
CA GLU A 122 13.37 20.94 5.12
C GLU A 122 12.30 21.82 4.44
N PRO A 123 11.75 22.85 5.13
CA PRO A 123 10.79 23.76 4.54
C PRO A 123 11.29 24.39 3.24
N GLY A 124 10.45 24.37 2.20
CA GLY A 124 10.75 24.94 0.89
C GLY A 124 11.53 24.03 -0.07
N LYS A 125 11.96 22.83 0.36
CA LYS A 125 12.55 21.81 -0.52
C LYS A 125 11.49 20.81 -1.00
N THR A 126 11.74 20.16 -2.13
CA THR A 126 10.91 19.05 -2.66
C THR A 126 11.77 17.79 -2.84
N ILE A 127 11.14 16.62 -2.84
CA ILE A 127 11.87 15.34 -3.01
C ILE A 127 12.48 15.25 -4.40
N GLU A 128 11.75 15.73 -5.42
CA GLU A 128 12.18 15.78 -6.81
C GLU A 128 13.44 16.63 -6.97
N ALA A 129 13.46 17.84 -6.40
CA ALA A 129 14.64 18.70 -6.46
C ALA A 129 15.84 18.07 -5.74
N LEU A 130 15.61 17.42 -4.59
CA LEU A 130 16.70 16.78 -3.84
C LEU A 130 17.24 15.50 -4.51
N LEU A 131 16.42 14.81 -5.30
CA LEU A 131 16.89 13.73 -6.17
C LEU A 131 17.78 14.27 -7.29
N GLU A 132 17.36 15.35 -7.93
CA GLU A 132 18.12 15.99 -9.03
C GLU A 132 19.48 16.52 -8.56
N THR A 133 19.58 17.03 -7.31
CA THR A 133 20.86 17.47 -6.73
C THR A 133 21.71 16.33 -6.17
N GLY A 134 21.16 15.12 -6.06
CA GLY A 134 21.81 13.96 -5.42
C GLY A 134 21.87 14.02 -3.89
N GLU A 135 21.18 14.98 -3.25
CA GLU A 135 21.02 15.02 -1.79
C GLU A 135 20.18 13.84 -1.27
N LEU A 136 19.26 13.33 -2.10
CA LEU A 136 18.58 12.05 -1.91
C LEU A 136 19.08 11.06 -2.96
N ALA A 137 19.46 9.86 -2.51
CA ALA A 137 19.96 8.82 -3.40
C ALA A 137 18.84 8.15 -4.21
N ALA A 138 17.65 8.04 -3.60
CA ALA A 138 16.44 7.49 -4.19
C ALA A 138 15.22 8.10 -3.52
N ALA A 139 14.04 7.85 -4.08
CA ALA A 139 12.77 8.17 -3.44
C ALA A 139 11.73 7.08 -3.69
N VAL A 140 10.76 7.02 -2.78
CA VAL A 140 9.63 6.10 -2.85
C VAL A 140 8.35 6.88 -3.08
N ASN A 141 7.47 6.39 -3.95
CA ASN A 141 6.12 6.92 -4.13
C ASN A 141 6.09 8.39 -4.61
N ILE A 142 6.94 8.73 -5.57
CA ILE A 142 6.92 10.02 -6.28
C ILE A 142 6.54 9.81 -7.74
N ASP A 143 5.95 10.84 -8.37
CA ASP A 143 5.64 10.80 -9.79
C ASP A 143 6.92 11.03 -10.60
N ALA A 144 7.35 10.02 -11.35
CA ALA A 144 8.51 10.10 -12.24
C ALA A 144 8.16 10.85 -13.54
N THR A 145 7.76 12.11 -13.43
CA THR A 145 7.52 12.97 -14.60
C THR A 145 8.82 13.47 -15.22
N ASN A 146 9.93 13.44 -14.48
CA ASN A 146 11.25 13.78 -14.96
C ASN A 146 11.86 12.57 -15.72
N PRO A 147 12.28 12.73 -16.99
CA PRO A 147 12.86 11.63 -17.78
C PRO A 147 14.17 11.07 -17.22
N ASN A 148 14.85 11.80 -16.33
CA ASN A 148 16.06 11.36 -15.65
C ASN A 148 15.78 10.49 -14.42
N ILE A 149 14.52 10.39 -13.98
CA ILE A 149 14.12 9.53 -12.88
C ILE A 149 13.69 8.18 -13.45
N ARG A 150 14.32 7.11 -12.96
CA ARG A 150 13.99 5.72 -13.36
C ARG A 150 13.72 4.84 -12.15
N PRO A 151 12.98 3.74 -12.30
CA PRO A 151 12.96 2.69 -11.29
C PRO A 151 14.38 2.22 -10.94
N LEU A 152 14.63 2.04 -9.65
CA LEU A 152 15.87 1.47 -9.15
C LEU A 152 15.96 -0.02 -9.51
N ILE A 153 14.84 -0.74 -9.40
CA ILE A 153 14.71 -2.12 -9.86
C ILE A 153 14.30 -2.10 -11.34
N PRO A 154 15.16 -2.61 -12.25
CA PRO A 154 14.85 -2.62 -13.68
C PRO A 154 13.69 -3.59 -13.98
N ASN A 155 12.94 -3.31 -15.05
CA ASN A 155 11.80 -4.13 -15.49
C ASN A 155 10.82 -4.44 -14.34
N ALA A 156 10.52 -3.45 -13.51
CA ALA A 156 9.79 -3.58 -12.25
C ALA A 156 8.51 -4.44 -12.31
N LEU A 157 7.72 -4.32 -13.38
CA LEU A 157 6.51 -5.16 -13.54
C LEU A 157 6.86 -6.65 -13.63
N GLU A 158 7.84 -6.99 -14.46
CA GLU A 158 8.29 -8.38 -14.64
C GLU A 158 9.04 -8.89 -13.40
N ALA A 159 9.77 -8.02 -12.69
CA ALA A 159 10.36 -8.35 -11.39
C ALA A 159 9.28 -8.72 -10.36
N GLY A 160 8.19 -7.95 -10.30
CA GLY A 160 7.05 -8.22 -9.44
C GLY A 160 6.31 -9.51 -9.79
N LEU A 161 6.06 -9.76 -11.09
CA LEU A 161 5.49 -11.02 -11.55
C LEU A 161 6.40 -12.21 -11.22
N ALA A 162 7.71 -12.09 -11.40
CA ALA A 162 8.66 -13.14 -11.03
C ALA A 162 8.64 -13.40 -9.51
N ALA A 163 8.56 -12.36 -8.68
CA ALA A 163 8.43 -12.49 -7.24
C ALA A 163 7.11 -13.19 -6.84
N PHE A 164 6.01 -12.84 -7.50
CA PHE A 164 4.73 -13.52 -7.36
C PHE A 164 4.82 -14.99 -7.75
N LEU A 165 5.41 -15.34 -8.89
CA LEU A 165 5.54 -16.74 -9.32
C LEU A 165 6.39 -17.58 -8.37
N ARG A 166 7.39 -16.98 -7.71
CA ARG A 166 8.24 -17.68 -6.72
C ARG A 166 7.54 -17.89 -5.38
N SER A 167 6.79 -16.90 -4.89
CA SER A 167 6.29 -16.87 -3.50
C SER A 167 4.77 -17.03 -3.39
N GLY A 168 4.03 -16.73 -4.46
CA GLY A 168 2.58 -16.51 -4.49
C GLY A 168 2.15 -15.22 -3.78
N HIS A 169 3.07 -14.31 -3.45
CA HIS A 169 2.73 -13.06 -2.78
C HIS A 169 2.20 -12.02 -3.77
N TYR A 170 0.95 -11.58 -3.56
CA TYR A 170 0.31 -10.56 -4.39
C TYR A 170 -0.21 -9.40 -3.51
N PRO A 171 0.52 -8.26 -3.44
CA PRO A 171 0.27 -7.23 -2.44
C PRO A 171 -1.10 -6.56 -2.53
N ILE A 172 -1.68 -6.28 -1.36
CA ILE A 172 -2.89 -5.46 -1.18
C ILE A 172 -2.47 -4.04 -0.80
N ASN A 173 -3.10 -3.04 -1.40
CA ASN A 173 -2.84 -1.63 -1.10
C ASN A 173 -3.97 -0.99 -0.28
N HIS A 174 -5.21 -1.07 -0.79
CA HIS A 174 -6.37 -0.40 -0.20
C HIS A 174 -7.51 -1.37 0.14
N LEU A 175 -8.34 -0.98 1.10
CA LEU A 175 -9.57 -1.67 1.46
C LEU A 175 -10.70 -0.69 1.80
N ILE A 176 -11.88 -1.22 2.16
CA ILE A 176 -13.02 -0.44 2.66
C ILE A 176 -13.06 -0.45 4.19
N VAL A 177 -13.28 0.72 4.79
CA VAL A 177 -13.57 0.89 6.23
C VAL A 177 -14.97 1.47 6.43
N ILE A 178 -15.57 1.13 7.57
CA ILE A 178 -16.87 1.64 8.04
C ILE A 178 -16.71 2.23 9.44
N ARG A 179 -17.32 3.39 9.71
CA ARG A 179 -17.33 4.00 11.04
C ARG A 179 -18.02 3.07 12.04
N ASP A 180 -17.46 2.93 13.24
CA ASP A 180 -17.91 1.93 14.21
C ASP A 180 -19.38 2.16 14.65
N ASP A 181 -19.81 3.42 14.83
CA ASP A 181 -21.20 3.77 15.18
C ASP A 181 -22.22 3.41 14.07
N VAL A 182 -21.82 3.52 12.80
CA VAL A 182 -22.63 3.12 11.65
C VAL A 182 -22.77 1.59 11.62
N LEU A 183 -21.67 0.88 11.84
CA LEU A 183 -21.68 -0.58 11.92
C LEU A 183 -22.49 -1.09 13.12
N GLU A 184 -22.40 -0.42 14.27
CA GLU A 184 -23.19 -0.71 15.47
C GLU A 184 -24.70 -0.46 15.23
N ALA A 185 -25.05 0.61 14.51
CA ALA A 185 -26.44 0.93 14.17
C ALA A 185 -27.03 0.05 13.05
N GLN A 186 -26.20 -0.44 12.14
CA GLN A 186 -26.61 -1.25 10.97
C GLN A 186 -25.65 -2.44 10.74
N PRO A 187 -25.69 -3.50 11.56
CA PRO A 187 -24.74 -4.62 11.45
C PRO A 187 -24.76 -5.34 10.08
N ASP A 188 -25.92 -5.39 9.43
CA ASP A 188 -26.11 -6.03 8.12
C ASP A 188 -25.52 -5.22 6.96
N LEU A 189 -25.15 -3.94 7.19
CA LEU A 189 -24.55 -3.08 6.17
C LEU A 189 -23.20 -3.62 5.71
N ALA A 190 -22.42 -4.24 6.60
CA ALA A 190 -21.12 -4.82 6.24
C ALA A 190 -21.25 -5.96 5.22
N VAL A 191 -22.23 -6.85 5.43
CA VAL A 191 -22.54 -7.96 4.51
C VAL A 191 -23.10 -7.42 3.19
N SER A 192 -24.03 -6.46 3.27
CA SER A 192 -24.64 -5.84 2.08
C SER A 192 -23.60 -5.13 1.20
N LEU A 193 -22.63 -4.43 1.80
CA LEU A 193 -21.52 -3.83 1.09
C LEU A 193 -20.61 -4.91 0.48
N PHE A 194 -20.26 -5.94 1.24
CA PHE A 194 -19.45 -7.05 0.73
C PHE A 194 -20.07 -7.66 -0.54
N ASP A 195 -21.36 -8.02 -0.48
CA ASP A 195 -22.09 -8.60 -1.61
C ASP A 195 -22.15 -7.66 -2.82
N ALA A 196 -22.39 -6.36 -2.58
CA ALA A 196 -22.41 -5.37 -3.65
C ALA A 196 -21.04 -5.22 -4.33
N PHE A 197 -19.95 -5.24 -3.56
CA PHE A 197 -18.60 -5.17 -4.11
C PHE A 197 -18.19 -6.46 -4.83
N VAL A 198 -18.62 -7.63 -4.35
CA VAL A 198 -18.44 -8.92 -5.05
C VAL A 198 -19.13 -8.88 -6.41
N GLU A 199 -20.38 -8.43 -6.47
CA GLU A 199 -21.11 -8.31 -7.74
C GLU A 199 -20.45 -7.27 -8.67
N SER A 200 -20.04 -6.12 -8.14
CA SER A 200 -19.31 -5.10 -8.92
C SER A 200 -18.01 -5.66 -9.52
N LYS A 201 -17.22 -6.38 -8.73
CA LYS A 201 -16.00 -7.06 -9.20
C LYS A 201 -16.33 -8.09 -10.28
N ARG A 202 -17.37 -8.91 -10.09
CA ARG A 202 -17.78 -9.91 -11.07
C ARG A 202 -18.11 -9.29 -12.42
N LEU A 203 -18.85 -8.18 -12.43
CA LEU A 203 -19.19 -7.42 -13.64
C LEU A 203 -17.93 -6.83 -14.30
N TYR A 204 -17.04 -6.24 -13.50
CA TYR A 204 -15.76 -5.71 -13.97
C TYR A 204 -14.90 -6.79 -14.64
N LEU A 205 -14.68 -7.93 -13.97
CA LEU A 205 -13.85 -9.02 -14.50
C LEU A 205 -14.49 -9.67 -15.74
N ALA A 206 -15.82 -9.75 -15.81
CA ALA A 206 -16.50 -10.22 -17.01
C ALA A 206 -16.27 -9.28 -18.20
N SER A 207 -16.45 -7.97 -18.00
CA SER A 207 -16.19 -6.96 -19.03
C SER A 207 -14.72 -6.95 -19.46
N LEU A 208 -13.79 -7.04 -18.51
CA LEU A 208 -12.35 -7.06 -18.79
C LEU A 208 -11.97 -8.28 -19.64
N LYS A 209 -12.46 -9.48 -19.30
CA LYS A 209 -12.22 -10.72 -20.05
C LYS A 209 -12.81 -10.69 -21.45
N SER A 210 -13.94 -10.02 -21.65
CA SER A 210 -14.59 -9.89 -22.96
C SER A 210 -14.06 -8.73 -23.81
N GLY A 211 -13.06 -7.98 -23.33
CA GLY A 211 -12.54 -6.79 -24.02
C GLY A 211 -13.50 -5.59 -24.01
N GLY A 212 -14.43 -5.54 -23.06
CA GLY A 212 -15.39 -4.44 -22.89
C GLY A 212 -14.83 -3.21 -22.15
N VAL A 213 -13.57 -3.25 -21.71
CA VAL A 213 -12.88 -2.12 -21.05
C VAL A 213 -11.89 -1.51 -22.03
N ASP A 214 -12.12 -0.26 -22.42
CA ASP A 214 -11.27 0.52 -23.32
C ASP A 214 -11.40 2.03 -23.02
N PRO A 215 -10.29 2.81 -22.89
CA PRO A 215 -8.91 2.35 -22.86
C PRO A 215 -8.55 1.60 -21.58
N LEU A 216 -7.71 0.56 -21.70
CA LEU A 216 -7.18 -0.15 -20.54
C LEU A 216 -6.27 0.77 -19.70
N THR A 217 -6.50 0.79 -18.40
CA THR A 217 -5.57 1.38 -17.42
C THR A 217 -4.38 0.46 -17.14
N SER A 218 -3.40 0.91 -16.37
CA SER A 218 -2.31 0.05 -15.89
C SER A 218 -2.81 -1.06 -14.97
N ALA A 219 -3.82 -0.77 -14.14
CA ALA A 219 -4.46 -1.76 -13.26
C ALA A 219 -5.18 -2.83 -14.08
N ASP A 220 -5.93 -2.45 -15.12
CA ASP A 220 -6.62 -3.41 -16.01
C ASP A 220 -5.64 -4.37 -16.69
N ARG A 221 -4.51 -3.83 -17.19
CA ARG A 221 -3.44 -4.63 -17.77
C ARG A 221 -2.83 -5.60 -16.76
N LEU A 222 -2.63 -5.17 -15.52
CA LEU A 222 -2.14 -6.04 -14.46
C LEU A 222 -3.15 -7.15 -14.15
N HIS A 223 -4.45 -6.83 -14.00
CA HIS A 223 -5.48 -7.83 -13.74
C HIS A 223 -5.59 -8.86 -14.86
N LEU A 224 -5.49 -8.44 -16.13
CA LEU A 224 -5.43 -9.35 -17.28
C LEU A 224 -4.22 -10.30 -17.19
N ARG A 225 -3.02 -9.78 -16.89
CA ARG A 225 -1.82 -10.62 -16.70
C ARG A 225 -1.99 -11.59 -15.54
N MET A 226 -2.58 -11.15 -14.43
CA MET A 226 -2.82 -12.01 -13.27
C MET A 226 -3.85 -13.11 -13.56
N LEU A 227 -4.86 -12.85 -14.37
CA LEU A 227 -5.84 -13.86 -14.80
C LEU A 227 -5.23 -15.05 -15.56
N GLU A 228 -4.02 -14.90 -16.12
CA GLU A 228 -3.28 -16.01 -16.73
C GLU A 228 -2.68 -16.96 -15.69
N HIS A 229 -2.55 -16.52 -14.43
CA HIS A 229 -1.89 -17.25 -13.35
C HIS A 229 -2.83 -17.63 -12.20
N VAL A 230 -3.90 -16.87 -11.99
CA VAL A 230 -4.87 -17.09 -10.92
C VAL A 230 -6.30 -17.04 -11.46
N GLY A 231 -7.23 -17.74 -10.79
CA GLY A 231 -8.64 -17.72 -11.19
C GLY A 231 -9.31 -16.35 -10.98
N ASP A 232 -9.07 -15.75 -9.81
CA ASP A 232 -9.53 -14.43 -9.44
C ASP A 232 -8.32 -13.53 -9.09
N PRO A 233 -8.07 -12.44 -9.82
CA PRO A 233 -6.98 -11.51 -9.53
C PRO A 233 -7.33 -10.54 -8.38
N LEU A 234 -8.58 -10.50 -7.93
CA LEU A 234 -9.04 -9.59 -6.88
C LEU A 234 -9.90 -10.33 -5.83
N PRO A 235 -9.40 -11.42 -5.22
CA PRO A 235 -10.20 -12.17 -4.26
C PRO A 235 -10.51 -11.31 -3.03
N TYR A 236 -11.77 -11.31 -2.61
CA TYR A 236 -12.25 -10.71 -1.37
C TYR A 236 -12.43 -11.78 -0.30
N GLY A 237 -12.41 -11.38 0.96
CA GLY A 237 -12.44 -12.30 2.11
C GLY A 237 -11.07 -12.50 2.75
N ILE A 238 -11.08 -12.96 4.01
CA ILE A 238 -9.85 -13.17 4.79
C ILE A 238 -9.12 -14.42 4.31
N GLU A 239 -9.81 -15.55 4.16
CA GLU A 239 -9.22 -16.85 3.79
C GLU A 239 -8.26 -16.75 2.58
N PRO A 240 -8.68 -16.25 1.40
CA PRO A 240 -7.79 -16.18 0.23
C PRO A 240 -6.64 -15.17 0.41
N ASN A 241 -6.69 -14.32 1.43
CA ASN A 241 -5.78 -13.20 1.66
C ASN A 241 -4.98 -13.29 2.95
N CYS A 242 -5.19 -14.33 3.76
CA CYS A 242 -4.64 -14.39 5.11
C CYS A 242 -3.13 -14.19 5.11
N ARG A 243 -2.41 -14.90 4.24
CA ARG A 243 -0.95 -14.81 4.13
C ARG A 243 -0.45 -13.41 3.73
N VAL A 244 -1.13 -12.70 2.83
CA VAL A 244 -0.70 -11.33 2.46
C VAL A 244 -1.00 -10.33 3.57
N LEU A 245 -2.09 -10.53 4.32
CA LEU A 245 -2.43 -9.71 5.49
C LEU A 245 -1.42 -9.93 6.62
N GLU A 246 -1.10 -11.18 6.94
CA GLU A 246 -0.07 -11.54 7.94
C GLU A 246 1.29 -10.95 7.58
N ASN A 247 1.72 -11.09 6.32
CA ASN A 247 2.97 -10.50 5.86
C ASN A 247 2.98 -8.98 6.03
N LEU A 248 1.90 -8.29 5.64
CA LEU A 248 1.83 -6.83 5.81
C LEU A 248 1.90 -6.41 7.28
N ILE A 249 1.22 -7.14 8.17
CA ILE A 249 1.27 -6.87 9.62
C ILE A 249 2.70 -7.07 10.15
N ALA A 250 3.37 -8.13 9.72
CA ALA A 250 4.77 -8.39 10.06
C ALA A 250 5.69 -7.26 9.57
N HIS A 251 5.54 -6.81 8.32
CA HIS A 251 6.33 -5.70 7.79
C HIS A 251 6.02 -4.37 8.49
N ALA A 252 4.75 -4.07 8.75
CA ALA A 252 4.36 -2.86 9.48
C ALA A 252 4.94 -2.85 10.90
N THR A 253 5.01 -4.01 11.55
CA THR A 253 5.65 -4.15 12.86
C THR A 253 7.17 -3.98 12.76
N ALA A 254 7.82 -4.66 11.81
CA ALA A 254 9.27 -4.58 11.60
C ALA A 254 9.73 -3.15 11.26
N GLN A 255 8.91 -2.40 10.52
CA GLN A 255 9.15 -1.00 10.18
C GLN A 255 8.67 -0.01 11.26
N ARG A 256 8.30 -0.50 12.45
CA ARG A 256 7.87 0.31 13.62
C ARG A 256 6.62 1.18 13.37
N ILE A 257 5.79 0.79 12.41
CA ILE A 257 4.46 1.40 12.18
C ILE A 257 3.45 0.87 13.19
N LEU A 258 3.56 -0.42 13.52
CA LEU A 258 2.84 -1.05 14.62
C LEU A 258 3.81 -1.35 15.76
N ARG A 259 3.38 -1.13 17.00
CA ARG A 259 4.13 -1.51 18.20
C ARG A 259 4.10 -3.02 18.43
N LYS A 260 3.03 -3.69 18.02
CA LYS A 260 2.86 -5.14 18.10
C LYS A 260 2.01 -5.65 16.93
N PRO A 261 2.19 -6.91 16.50
CA PRO A 261 1.34 -7.47 15.47
C PRO A 261 -0.12 -7.56 15.94
N ALA A 262 -1.05 -7.27 15.04
CA ALA A 262 -2.48 -7.47 15.25
C ALA A 262 -2.91 -8.86 14.73
N ALA A 263 -3.90 -9.48 15.37
CA ALA A 263 -4.54 -10.67 14.80
C ALA A 263 -5.41 -10.27 13.61
N VAL A 264 -5.32 -11.02 12.51
CA VAL A 264 -5.99 -10.66 11.24
C VAL A 264 -7.49 -10.48 11.43
N GLU A 265 -8.14 -11.39 12.15
CA GLU A 265 -9.59 -11.38 12.38
C GLU A 265 -10.04 -10.17 13.19
N SER A 266 -9.18 -9.64 14.08
CA SER A 266 -9.50 -8.45 14.89
C SER A 266 -9.54 -7.15 14.11
N LEU A 267 -9.15 -7.19 12.83
CA LEU A 267 -9.13 -6.06 11.91
C LEU A 267 -10.43 -5.93 11.10
N PHE A 268 -11.29 -6.94 11.09
CA PHE A 268 -12.44 -6.95 10.20
C PHE A 268 -13.76 -7.02 10.96
N ALA A 269 -14.82 -6.51 10.33
CA ALA A 269 -16.16 -6.58 10.89
C ALA A 269 -16.55 -8.04 11.15
N PRO A 270 -17.01 -8.41 12.37
CA PRO A 270 -17.26 -9.81 12.74
C PRO A 270 -18.22 -10.56 11.80
N THR A 271 -19.20 -9.87 11.24
CA THR A 271 -20.18 -10.42 10.29
C THR A 271 -19.58 -10.77 8.92
N THR A 272 -18.31 -10.43 8.67
CA THR A 272 -17.64 -10.62 7.38
C THR A 272 -16.47 -11.62 7.41
N LEU A 273 -16.13 -12.19 8.57
CA LEU A 273 -14.91 -13.00 8.73
C LEU A 273 -14.90 -14.26 7.85
N GLU A 274 -16.06 -14.89 7.68
CA GLU A 274 -16.25 -16.12 6.89
C GLU A 274 -16.68 -15.83 5.44
N LEU A 275 -16.82 -14.55 5.05
CA LEU A 275 -17.23 -14.20 3.70
C LEU A 275 -16.04 -14.29 2.75
N THR A 276 -16.28 -14.90 1.59
CA THR A 276 -15.34 -14.98 0.47
C THR A 276 -16.10 -14.71 -0.82
N GLY A 277 -15.49 -13.99 -1.75
CA GLY A 277 -16.11 -13.68 -3.04
C GLY A 277 -15.20 -12.98 -4.00
#